data_AF-A0A061SLK9-F1
#
_entry.id   AF-A0A061SLK9-F1
#
_cell.length_a   1.000
_cell.length_b   1.000
_cell.length_c   1.000
_cell.angle_alpha   90.00
_cell.angle_beta   90.00
_cell.angle_gamma   90.00
#
_symmetry.space_group_name_H-M   'P 1'
#
loop_
_entity.id
_entity.type
_entity.pdbx_description
1 polymer ?
#
loop_
_entity_poly.entity_id
_entity_poly.type
_entity_poly.pdbx_seq_one_letter_code
_entity_poly.pdbx_strand_id
1 'polypeptide(L)'
;LREDLNLTKPLVGTAGVAAVAGTIFCRVVMGSVCDTLGPRYGHAFLQLGVAPAVFCMAIVTGPLGFILCRLLIGFSLATFVATQFWCSVMFNGKIVGLANATSGGWGNLGGGVTQLLMPLVFTGIKQTTVPFLAWRWAFFVPGSAMVLIGAVVLYGAQDLPDGQYAELRKAGLMQKASGMMSAWAGMDSGHHLWLLLRRGADNEQ
;
A
#
# COMPACT_ATOMS: atom_id res chain seq x y z
N LEU A 1 -12.85 -21.48 -2.54
CA LEU A 1 -12.87 -20.10 -3.08
C LEU A 1 -13.47 -20.00 -4.49
N ARG A 2 -12.83 -20.53 -5.55
CA ARG A 2 -13.36 -20.36 -6.93
C ARG A 2 -14.69 -21.08 -7.16
N GLU A 3 -14.82 -22.29 -6.62
CA GLU A 3 -16.04 -23.09 -6.67
C GLU A 3 -17.12 -22.53 -5.73
N ASP A 4 -16.74 -22.11 -4.51
CA ASP A 4 -17.68 -21.55 -3.53
C ASP A 4 -18.35 -20.22 -3.96
N LEU A 5 -17.71 -19.45 -4.85
CA LEU A 5 -18.20 -18.15 -5.31
C LEU A 5 -18.72 -18.17 -6.77
N ASN A 6 -18.81 -19.34 -7.41
CA ASN A 6 -19.18 -19.45 -8.83
C ASN A 6 -18.38 -18.49 -9.73
N LEU A 7 -17.08 -18.34 -9.46
CA LEU A 7 -16.22 -17.39 -10.17
C LEU A 7 -15.77 -17.98 -11.52
N THR A 8 -16.29 -17.44 -12.62
CA THR A 8 -15.77 -17.73 -13.96
C THR A 8 -14.32 -17.23 -14.06
N LYS A 9 -13.42 -18.00 -14.72
CA LYS A 9 -12.02 -17.61 -14.97
C LYS A 9 -11.84 -16.14 -15.41
N PRO A 10 -12.63 -15.59 -16.36
CA PRO A 10 -12.54 -14.17 -16.75
C PRO A 10 -12.82 -13.18 -15.61
N LEU A 11 -13.80 -13.45 -14.74
CA LEU A 11 -14.13 -12.56 -13.60
C LEU A 11 -12.98 -12.45 -12.59
N VAL A 12 -12.23 -13.54 -12.38
CA VAL A 12 -11.03 -13.51 -11.54
C VAL A 12 -9.96 -12.59 -12.13
N GLY A 13 -9.80 -12.62 -13.46
CA GLY A 13 -8.90 -11.72 -14.19
C GLY A 13 -9.34 -10.25 -14.08
N THR A 14 -10.63 -9.98 -14.31
CA THR A 14 -11.21 -8.63 -14.16
C THR A 14 -11.02 -8.08 -12.75
N ALA A 15 -11.21 -8.91 -11.71
CA ALA A 15 -10.92 -8.52 -10.32
C ALA A 15 -9.44 -8.14 -10.09
N GLY A 16 -8.51 -8.84 -10.75
CA GLY A 16 -7.09 -8.53 -10.70
C GLY A 16 -6.76 -7.19 -11.37
N VAL A 17 -7.30 -6.96 -12.57
CA VAL A 17 -7.12 -5.69 -13.30
C VAL A 17 -7.72 -4.52 -12.49
N ALA A 18 -8.90 -4.69 -11.91
CA ALA A 18 -9.53 -3.69 -11.06
C ALA A 18 -8.67 -3.35 -9.82
N ALA A 19 -8.04 -4.35 -9.20
CA ALA A 19 -7.13 -4.12 -8.07
C ALA A 19 -5.89 -3.32 -8.47
N VAL A 20 -5.28 -3.64 -9.62
CA VAL A 20 -4.11 -2.91 -10.13
C VAL A 20 -4.48 -1.47 -10.52
N ALA A 21 -5.60 -1.28 -11.20
CA ALA A 21 -6.10 0.06 -11.55
C ALA A 21 -6.38 0.90 -10.30
N GLY A 22 -7.05 0.32 -9.30
CA GLY A 22 -7.29 0.97 -8.01
C GLY A 22 -5.98 1.31 -7.28
N THR A 23 -4.98 0.43 -7.35
CA THR A 23 -3.64 0.68 -6.78
C THR A 23 -2.98 1.90 -7.42
N ILE A 24 -2.97 1.99 -8.76
CA ILE A 24 -2.35 3.11 -9.48
C ILE A 24 -3.02 4.43 -9.08
N PHE A 25 -4.35 4.47 -9.10
CA PHE A 25 -5.11 5.64 -8.67
C PHE A 25 -4.78 6.04 -7.23
N CYS A 26 -4.81 5.07 -6.31
CA CYS A 26 -4.54 5.31 -4.90
C CYS A 26 -3.11 5.82 -4.66
N ARG A 27 -2.12 5.35 -5.41
CA ARG A 27 -0.73 5.84 -5.33
C ARG A 27 -0.59 7.32 -5.67
N VAL A 28 -1.31 7.81 -6.68
CA VAL A 28 -1.30 9.23 -7.05
C VAL A 28 -1.91 10.07 -5.93
N VAL A 29 -3.06 9.65 -5.40
CA VAL A 29 -3.72 10.33 -4.27
C VAL A 29 -2.82 10.32 -3.03
N MET A 30 -2.16 9.19 -2.77
CA MET A 30 -1.31 8.99 -1.61
C MET A 30 -0.12 9.95 -1.58
N GLY A 31 0.43 10.33 -2.74
CA GLY A 31 1.47 11.37 -2.82
C GLY A 31 0.98 12.71 -2.24
N SER A 32 -0.19 13.17 -2.70
CA SER A 32 -0.82 14.41 -2.19
C SER A 32 -1.18 14.31 -0.69
N VAL A 33 -1.62 13.14 -0.24
CA VAL A 33 -1.90 12.88 1.18
C VAL A 33 -0.63 12.97 2.03
N CYS A 34 0.48 12.38 1.58
CA CYS A 34 1.76 12.44 2.30
C CYS A 34 2.28 13.89 2.37
N ASP A 35 2.13 14.65 1.30
CA ASP A 35 2.52 16.07 1.25
C ASP A 35 1.71 16.93 2.24
N THR A 36 0.43 16.62 2.46
CA THR A 36 -0.49 17.50 3.21
C THR A 36 -0.71 17.09 4.66
N LEU A 37 -0.81 15.79 4.93
CA LEU A 37 -1.11 15.19 6.24
C LEU A 37 0.10 14.50 6.87
N GLY A 38 1.14 14.22 6.09
CA GLY A 38 2.32 13.49 6.53
C GLY A 38 2.22 11.97 6.32
N PRO A 39 3.37 11.29 6.27
CA PRO A 39 3.46 9.87 5.93
C PRO A 39 2.87 8.96 7.01
N ARG A 40 2.93 9.32 8.31
CA ARG A 40 2.39 8.49 9.40
C ARG A 40 0.88 8.35 9.30
N TYR A 41 0.17 9.48 9.25
CA TYR A 41 -1.28 9.50 9.19
C TYR A 41 -1.77 8.89 7.89
N GLY A 42 -1.13 9.22 6.77
CA GLY A 42 -1.46 8.63 5.49
C GLY A 42 -1.31 7.09 5.50
N HIS A 43 -0.21 6.55 6.04
CA HIS A 43 -0.01 5.11 6.13
C HIS A 43 -1.02 4.43 7.08
N ALA A 44 -1.23 4.99 8.27
CA ALA A 44 -2.14 4.45 9.26
C ALA A 44 -3.61 4.47 8.79
N PHE A 45 -4.10 5.59 8.26
CA PHE A 45 -5.48 5.70 7.78
C PHE A 45 -5.75 4.80 6.58
N LEU A 46 -4.78 4.65 5.67
CA LEU A 46 -4.92 3.75 4.54
C LEU A 46 -5.01 2.29 5.01
N GLN A 47 -4.15 1.85 5.94
CA GLN A 47 -4.23 0.48 6.47
C GLN A 47 -5.52 0.22 7.25
N LEU A 48 -5.92 1.15 8.12
CA LEU A 48 -7.15 1.04 8.89
C LEU A 48 -8.40 1.12 8.01
N GLY A 49 -8.38 1.91 6.93
CA GLY A 49 -9.46 2.02 5.97
C GLY A 49 -9.62 0.79 5.07
N VAL A 50 -8.51 0.11 4.75
CA VAL A 50 -8.54 -1.13 3.94
C VAL A 50 -8.85 -2.37 4.77
N ALA A 51 -8.54 -2.38 6.07
CA ALA A 51 -8.77 -3.54 6.93
C ALA A 51 -10.24 -4.05 6.92
N PRO A 52 -11.28 -3.21 7.00
CA PRO A 52 -12.67 -3.65 6.85
C PRO A 52 -12.93 -4.38 5.53
N ALA A 53 -12.33 -3.93 4.41
CA ALA A 53 -12.49 -4.58 3.12
C ALA A 53 -11.88 -5.99 3.07
N VAL A 54 -10.79 -6.22 3.82
CA VAL A 54 -10.20 -7.55 3.98
C VAL A 54 -11.11 -8.47 4.78
N PHE A 55 -11.71 -7.98 5.87
CA PHE A 55 -12.69 -8.77 6.63
C PHE A 55 -13.97 -9.04 5.83
N CYS A 56 -14.42 -8.08 5.02
CA CYS A 56 -15.55 -8.25 4.11
C CYS A 56 -15.31 -9.37 3.07
N MET A 57 -14.06 -9.66 2.73
CA MET A 57 -13.71 -10.78 1.85
C MET A 57 -14.15 -12.13 2.42
N ALA A 58 -14.18 -12.28 3.75
CA ALA A 58 -14.60 -13.51 4.42
C ALA A 58 -16.12 -13.75 4.30
N ILE A 59 -16.93 -12.71 4.17
CA ILE A 59 -18.41 -12.83 4.07
C ILE A 59 -18.92 -12.77 2.62
N VAL A 60 -18.02 -12.57 1.65
CA VAL A 60 -18.41 -12.34 0.27
C VAL A 60 -18.93 -13.62 -0.39
N THR A 61 -20.09 -13.52 -1.03
CA THR A 61 -20.80 -14.65 -1.66
C THR A 61 -20.98 -14.50 -3.16
N GLY A 62 -20.72 -13.31 -3.72
CA GLY A 62 -20.97 -12.98 -5.12
C GLY A 62 -19.73 -12.48 -5.89
N PRO A 63 -19.73 -12.58 -7.23
CA PRO A 63 -18.62 -12.14 -8.07
C PRO A 63 -18.34 -10.63 -8.01
N LEU A 64 -19.39 -9.80 -7.95
CA LEU A 64 -19.24 -8.35 -7.84
C LEU A 64 -18.62 -7.94 -6.50
N GLY A 65 -19.07 -8.54 -5.40
CA GLY A 65 -18.49 -8.29 -4.08
C GLY A 65 -17.01 -8.68 -4.02
N PHE A 66 -16.64 -9.78 -4.69
CA PHE A 66 -15.24 -10.20 -4.81
C PHE A 66 -14.38 -9.19 -5.59
N ILE A 67 -14.88 -8.63 -6.69
CA ILE A 67 -14.19 -7.59 -7.46
C ILE A 67 -14.00 -6.32 -6.61
N LEU A 68 -15.05 -5.87 -5.91
CA LEU A 68 -14.99 -4.68 -5.06
C LEU A 68 -14.03 -4.85 -3.90
N CYS A 69 -14.06 -5.98 -3.20
CA CYS A 69 -13.12 -6.27 -2.12
C CYS A 69 -11.68 -6.27 -2.65
N ARG A 70 -11.43 -6.88 -3.81
CA ARG A 70 -10.11 -6.86 -4.47
C ARG A 70 -9.64 -5.46 -4.83
N LEU A 71 -10.53 -4.61 -5.34
CA LEU A 71 -10.22 -3.22 -5.64
C LEU A 71 -9.77 -2.47 -4.38
N LEU A 72 -10.54 -2.59 -3.29
CA LEU A 72 -10.23 -1.93 -2.02
C LEU A 72 -8.95 -2.47 -1.37
N ILE A 73 -8.72 -3.79 -1.42
CA ILE A 73 -7.46 -4.39 -0.97
C ILE A 73 -6.28 -3.85 -1.78
N GLY A 74 -6.48 -3.59 -3.08
CA GLY A 74 -5.49 -2.94 -3.94
C GLY A 74 -5.03 -1.59 -3.42
N PHE A 75 -5.88 -0.82 -2.73
CA PHE A 75 -5.47 0.46 -2.14
C PHE A 75 -4.37 0.30 -1.08
N SER A 76 -4.27 -0.85 -0.41
CA SER A 76 -3.19 -1.08 0.55
C SER A 76 -1.80 -1.05 -0.10
N LEU A 77 -1.66 -1.32 -1.40
CA LEU A 77 -0.37 -1.24 -2.10
C LEU A 77 0.10 0.20 -2.32
N ALA A 78 -0.72 1.21 -2.01
CA ALA A 78 -0.30 2.60 -1.98
C ALA A 78 0.49 2.96 -0.71
N THR A 79 0.47 2.14 0.34
CA THR A 79 1.33 2.34 1.53
C THR A 79 2.81 2.41 1.17
N PHE A 80 3.22 1.72 0.09
CA PHE A 80 4.56 1.80 -0.46
C PHE A 80 4.99 3.24 -0.75
N VAL A 81 4.10 4.07 -1.32
CA VAL A 81 4.39 5.49 -1.59
C VAL A 81 4.65 6.24 -0.28
N ALA A 82 3.82 5.98 0.73
CA ALA A 82 4.00 6.55 2.07
C ALA A 82 5.35 6.20 2.66
N THR A 83 5.75 4.93 2.57
CA THR A 83 7.02 4.44 3.12
C THR A 83 8.24 5.05 2.41
N GLN A 84 8.18 5.19 1.08
CA GLN A 84 9.25 5.83 0.30
C GLN A 84 9.36 7.32 0.63
N PHE A 85 8.21 8.01 0.77
CA PHE A 85 8.19 9.40 1.22
C PHE A 85 8.77 9.53 2.63
N TRP A 86 8.37 8.63 3.54
CA TRP A 86 8.84 8.63 4.93
C TRP A 86 10.36 8.46 5.04
N CYS A 87 10.92 7.50 4.32
CA CYS A 87 12.38 7.32 4.28
C CYS A 87 13.09 8.57 3.73
N SER A 88 12.46 9.26 2.78
CA SER A 88 13.04 10.48 2.17
C SER A 88 13.03 11.69 3.09
N VAL A 89 12.10 11.77 4.03
CA VAL A 89 12.09 12.85 5.05
C VAL A 89 12.90 12.51 6.30
N MET A 90 13.11 11.22 6.59
CA MET A 90 13.86 10.76 7.78
C MET A 90 15.37 10.66 7.54
N PHE A 91 15.79 10.40 6.30
CA PHE A 91 17.19 10.15 5.96
C PHE A 91 17.75 11.19 5.00
N ASN A 92 19.04 11.53 5.18
CA ASN A 92 19.74 12.46 4.30
C ASN A 92 19.94 11.87 2.88
N GLY A 93 20.07 12.73 1.86
CA GLY A 93 20.19 12.38 0.45
C GLY A 93 21.34 11.43 0.09
N LYS A 94 22.37 11.32 0.93
CA LYS A 94 23.48 10.36 0.74
C LYS A 94 23.09 8.91 1.02
N ILE A 95 22.12 8.68 1.91
CA ILE A 95 21.74 7.35 2.41
C ILE A 95 20.28 7.00 2.11
N VAL A 96 19.48 7.97 1.64
CA VAL A 96 18.06 7.77 1.31
C VAL A 96 17.84 6.66 0.29
N GLY A 97 18.73 6.52 -0.71
CA GLY A 97 18.64 5.47 -1.71
C GLY A 97 18.78 4.07 -1.11
N LEU A 98 19.72 3.90 -0.17
CA LEU A 98 19.89 2.64 0.54
C LEU A 98 18.70 2.36 1.48
N ALA A 99 18.25 3.36 2.23
CA ALA A 99 17.09 3.22 3.12
C ALA A 99 15.82 2.82 2.35
N ASN A 100 15.56 3.47 1.22
CA ASN A 100 14.45 3.14 0.32
C ASN A 100 14.57 1.72 -0.26
N ALA A 101 15.77 1.33 -0.70
CA ALA A 101 16.03 0.00 -1.23
C ALA A 101 15.84 -1.10 -0.18
N THR A 102 16.35 -0.89 1.04
CA THR A 102 16.18 -1.84 2.15
C THR A 102 14.71 -1.96 2.56
N SER A 103 14.02 -0.83 2.71
CA SER A 103 12.60 -0.81 3.04
C SER A 103 11.73 -1.48 1.97
N GLY A 104 11.97 -1.17 0.70
CA GLY A 104 11.28 -1.80 -0.43
C GLY A 104 11.59 -3.29 -0.55
N GLY A 105 12.84 -3.69 -0.31
CA GLY A 105 13.26 -5.09 -0.26
C GLY A 105 12.52 -5.87 0.83
N TRP A 106 12.40 -5.31 2.04
CA TRP A 106 11.65 -5.94 3.13
C TRP A 106 10.15 -6.06 2.83
N GLY A 107 9.57 -5.03 2.19
CA GLY A 107 8.17 -5.07 1.75
C GLY A 107 7.90 -6.20 0.74
N ASN A 108 8.79 -6.37 -0.26
CA ASN A 108 8.67 -7.44 -1.25
C ASN A 108 8.89 -8.83 -0.63
N LEU A 109 9.83 -8.96 0.30
CA LEU A 109 10.07 -10.19 1.05
C LEU A 109 8.82 -10.61 1.83
N GLY A 110 8.14 -9.68 2.51
CA GLY A 110 6.88 -9.96 3.21
C GLY A 110 5.78 -10.51 2.28
N GLY A 111 5.71 -10.01 1.05
CA GLY A 111 4.83 -10.56 0.00
C GLY A 111 5.14 -12.02 -0.34
N GLY A 112 6.43 -12.35 -0.50
CA GLY A 112 6.89 -13.72 -0.74
C GLY A 112 6.62 -14.66 0.43
N VAL A 113 6.90 -14.22 1.66
CA VAL A 113 6.61 -14.99 2.89
C VAL A 113 5.12 -15.28 2.99
N THR A 114 4.26 -14.31 2.69
CA THR A 114 2.80 -14.49 2.72
C THR A 114 2.34 -15.56 1.73
N GLN A 115 2.95 -15.62 0.53
CA GLN A 115 2.63 -16.65 -0.46
C GLN A 115 2.98 -18.07 0.01
N LEU A 116 4.03 -18.22 0.84
CA LEU A 116 4.42 -19.49 1.43
C LEU A 116 3.61 -19.83 2.69
N LEU A 117 3.33 -18.83 3.53
CA LEU A 117 2.68 -19.00 4.82
C LEU A 117 1.16 -19.22 4.69
N MET A 118 0.48 -18.49 3.81
CA MET A 118 -0.98 -18.55 3.67
C MET A 118 -1.50 -19.95 3.29
N PRO A 119 -0.87 -20.72 2.38
CA PRO A 119 -1.26 -22.10 2.11
C PRO A 119 -1.10 -23.03 3.32
N LEU A 120 -0.07 -22.82 4.15
CA LEU A 120 0.16 -23.60 5.37
C LEU A 120 -0.91 -23.29 6.41
N VAL A 121 -1.23 -22.01 6.61
CA VAL A 121 -2.33 -21.56 7.48
C VAL A 121 -3.65 -22.15 7.02
N PHE A 122 -3.94 -22.10 5.72
CA PHE A 122 -5.16 -22.70 5.16
C PHE A 122 -5.23 -24.22 5.42
N THR A 123 -4.11 -24.93 5.26
CA THR A 123 -4.05 -26.39 5.49
C THR A 123 -4.24 -26.73 6.96
N GLY A 124 -3.67 -25.95 7.89
CA GLY A 124 -3.88 -26.12 9.32
C GLY A 124 -5.33 -25.84 9.75
N ILE A 125 -5.96 -24.80 9.21
CA ILE A 125 -7.37 -24.49 9.50
C ILE A 125 -8.30 -25.57 8.90
N LYS A 126 -7.96 -26.13 7.73
CA LYS A 126 -8.73 -27.20 7.09
C LYS A 126 -8.77 -28.48 7.94
N GLN A 127 -7.78 -28.74 8.79
CA GLN A 127 -7.77 -29.91 9.68
C GLN A 127 -8.73 -29.76 10.88
N THR A 128 -9.11 -28.53 11.22
CA THR A 128 -9.93 -28.22 12.40
C THR A 128 -11.34 -27.75 12.05
N THR A 129 -11.61 -27.40 10.79
CA THR A 129 -12.86 -26.73 10.36
C THR A 129 -13.40 -27.28 9.04
N VAL A 130 -14.73 -27.18 8.85
CA VAL A 130 -15.42 -27.51 7.59
C VAL A 130 -14.82 -26.73 6.41
N PRO A 131 -14.59 -27.34 5.23
CA PRO A 131 -13.91 -26.70 4.09
C PRO A 131 -14.50 -25.35 3.64
N PHE A 132 -15.82 -25.19 3.78
CA PHE A 132 -16.55 -23.96 3.44
C PHE A 132 -16.21 -22.76 4.34
N LEU A 133 -15.81 -23.01 5.59
CA LEU A 133 -15.40 -21.97 6.53
C LEU A 133 -13.88 -21.71 6.49
N ALA A 134 -13.08 -22.70 6.10
CA ALA A 134 -11.63 -22.65 6.22
C ALA A 134 -10.98 -21.45 5.50
N TRP A 135 -11.44 -21.13 4.29
CA TRP A 135 -10.88 -19.99 3.53
C TRP A 135 -11.34 -18.64 4.08
N ARG A 136 -12.51 -18.57 4.74
CA ARG A 136 -13.05 -17.35 5.33
C ARG A 136 -12.28 -16.96 6.58
N TRP A 137 -12.00 -17.95 7.44
CA TRP A 137 -11.16 -17.77 8.62
C TRP A 137 -9.72 -17.39 8.26
N ALA A 138 -9.20 -17.88 7.12
CA ALA A 138 -7.88 -17.49 6.65
C ALA A 138 -7.74 -15.98 6.37
N PHE A 139 -8.82 -15.27 6.01
CA PHE A 139 -8.79 -13.81 5.78
C PHE A 139 -8.78 -12.98 7.07
N PHE A 140 -9.09 -13.55 8.23
CA PHE A 140 -8.96 -12.84 9.51
C PHE A 140 -7.49 -12.61 9.91
N VAL A 141 -6.58 -13.49 9.49
CA VAL A 141 -5.14 -13.34 9.76
C VAL A 141 -4.56 -12.08 9.12
N PRO A 142 -4.66 -11.86 7.79
CA PRO A 142 -4.19 -10.62 7.18
C PRO A 142 -4.99 -9.40 7.63
N GLY A 143 -6.32 -9.51 7.85
CA GLY A 143 -7.14 -8.40 8.32
C GLY A 143 -6.71 -7.89 9.70
N SER A 144 -6.48 -8.80 10.66
CA SER A 144 -6.00 -8.44 12.00
C SER A 144 -4.58 -7.88 11.97
N ALA A 145 -3.68 -8.45 11.17
CA ALA A 145 -2.33 -7.92 10.99
C ALA A 145 -2.34 -6.47 10.45
N MET A 146 -3.24 -6.14 9.51
CA MET A 146 -3.36 -4.76 9.00
C MET A 146 -3.85 -3.77 10.06
N VAL A 147 -4.80 -4.17 10.91
CA VAL A 147 -5.27 -3.32 12.02
C VAL A 147 -4.16 -3.11 13.04
N LEU A 148 -3.44 -4.17 13.41
CA LEU A 148 -2.34 -4.10 14.37
C LEU A 148 -1.22 -3.19 13.86
N ILE A 149 -0.76 -3.38 12.64
CA ILE A 149 0.30 -2.53 12.06
C ILE A 149 -0.20 -1.09 11.90
N GLY A 150 -1.45 -0.88 11.45
CA GLY A 150 -2.04 0.46 11.37
C GLY A 150 -2.07 1.18 12.72
N ALA A 151 -2.43 0.47 13.80
CA ALA A 151 -2.42 1.01 15.16
C ALA A 151 -1.00 1.29 15.67
N VAL A 152 -0.06 0.36 15.46
CA VAL A 152 1.35 0.54 15.84
C VAL A 152 1.96 1.75 15.13
N VAL A 153 1.67 1.96 13.85
CA VAL A 153 2.13 3.12 13.09
C VAL A 153 1.50 4.42 13.63
N LEU A 154 0.22 4.39 14.00
CA LEU A 154 -0.47 5.57 14.53
C LEU A 154 0.09 6.03 15.88
N TYR A 155 0.35 5.10 16.81
CA TYR A 155 0.79 5.42 18.18
C TYR A 155 2.30 5.43 18.37
N GLY A 156 3.04 4.60 17.61
CA GLY A 156 4.46 4.34 17.83
C GLY A 156 5.41 5.07 16.87
N ALA A 157 4.90 5.69 15.80
CA ALA A 157 5.76 6.27 14.77
C ALA A 157 5.83 7.80 14.82
N GLN A 158 6.94 8.34 14.30
CA GLN A 158 7.24 9.76 14.23
C GLN A 158 7.32 10.22 12.77
N ASP A 159 6.71 11.36 12.46
CA ASP A 159 6.62 11.85 11.09
C ASP A 159 7.94 12.41 10.54
N LEU A 160 8.65 13.23 11.34
CA LEU A 160 9.96 13.83 11.01
C LEU A 160 10.96 13.60 12.15
N PRO A 161 12.28 13.66 11.87
CA PRO A 161 13.30 13.59 12.90
C PRO A 161 13.23 14.77 13.90
N ASP A 162 12.72 15.92 13.45
CA ASP A 162 12.56 17.13 14.26
C ASP A 162 11.22 17.21 15.03
N GLY A 163 10.34 16.21 14.92
CA GLY A 163 9.04 16.18 15.58
C GLY A 163 7.85 15.93 14.62
N GLN A 164 6.63 16.19 15.08
CA GLN A 164 5.43 15.91 14.30
C GLN A 164 5.08 17.04 13.31
N TYR A 165 4.51 16.71 12.13
CA TYR A 165 4.03 17.71 11.16
C TYR A 165 3.11 18.75 11.81
N ALA A 166 2.26 18.34 12.75
CA ALA A 166 1.33 19.23 13.43
C ALA A 166 2.03 20.29 14.29
N GLU A 167 3.17 19.95 14.88
CA GLU A 167 3.97 20.87 15.70
C GLU A 167 4.80 21.80 14.82
N LEU A 168 5.43 21.27 13.77
CA LEU A 168 6.23 22.04 12.82
C LEU A 168 5.37 23.01 11.98
N ARG A 169 4.12 22.64 11.66
CA ARG A 169 3.15 23.51 10.98
C ARG A 169 2.61 24.60 11.90
N LYS A 170 2.48 24.33 13.21
CA LYS A 170 2.15 25.35 14.22
C LYS A 170 3.33 26.30 14.49
N ALA A 171 4.56 25.81 14.40
CA ALA A 171 5.78 26.60 14.53
C ALA A 171 6.12 27.44 13.29
N GLY A 172 5.36 27.30 12.20
CA GLY A 172 5.58 28.06 10.95
C GLY A 172 6.80 27.62 10.13
N LEU A 173 7.44 26.51 10.49
CA LEU A 173 8.66 26.00 9.86
C LEU A 173 8.40 25.16 8.60
N MET A 174 7.14 24.88 8.27
CA MET A 174 6.77 24.16 7.04
C MET A 174 5.98 25.05 6.07
N GLN A 175 6.48 25.17 4.84
CA GLN A 175 5.70 25.75 3.74
C GLN A 175 4.44 24.91 3.48
N LYS A 176 3.32 25.60 3.21
CA LYS A 176 2.02 24.97 2.97
C LYS A 176 2.09 24.15 1.68
N ALA A 177 2.23 22.83 1.79
CA ALA A 177 2.26 21.96 0.63
C ALA A 177 0.92 22.00 -0.13
N SER A 178 0.99 22.30 -1.43
CA SER A 178 -0.12 22.17 -2.37
C SER A 178 0.00 20.81 -3.06
N GLY A 179 -0.49 19.75 -2.41
CA GLY A 179 -0.32 18.36 -2.84
C GLY A 179 -0.87 18.03 -4.24
N MET A 180 -1.78 18.88 -4.76
CA MET A 180 -2.26 18.74 -6.15
C MET A 180 -1.25 19.31 -7.15
N MET A 181 -0.57 20.41 -6.82
CA MET A 181 0.43 21.04 -7.69
C MET A 181 1.73 20.21 -7.76
N SER A 182 2.13 19.55 -6.67
CA SER A 182 3.26 18.61 -6.66
C SER A 182 2.97 17.35 -7.50
N ALA A 183 1.75 16.83 -7.45
CA ALA A 183 1.33 15.71 -8.29
C ALA A 183 1.35 16.06 -9.80
N TRP A 184 0.84 17.24 -10.17
CA TRP A 184 0.92 17.74 -11.55
C TRP A 184 2.35 18.02 -12.00
N ALA A 185 3.17 18.66 -11.15
CA ALA A 185 4.57 18.95 -11.45
C ALA A 185 5.43 17.67 -11.57
N GLY A 186 5.15 16.63 -10.79
CA GLY A 186 5.82 15.34 -10.91
C GLY A 186 5.48 14.62 -12.22
N MET A 187 4.24 14.74 -12.70
CA MET A 187 3.82 14.23 -14.00
C MET A 187 4.52 14.94 -15.16
N ASP A 188 4.66 16.26 -15.07
CA ASP A 188 5.35 17.08 -16.09
C ASP A 188 6.87 16.84 -16.08
N SER A 189 7.47 16.72 -14.89
CA SER A 189 8.90 16.41 -14.70
C SER A 189 9.28 15.02 -15.22
N GLY A 190 8.34 14.06 -15.22
CA GLY A 190 8.55 12.72 -15.76
C GLY A 190 8.93 12.70 -17.24
N HIS A 191 8.40 13.65 -18.03
CA HIS A 191 8.78 13.81 -19.43
C HIS A 191 10.24 14.31 -19.58
N HIS A 192 10.66 15.24 -18.73
CA HIS A 192 12.01 15.78 -18.74
C HIS A 192 13.06 14.78 -18.24
N LEU A 193 12.74 13.97 -17.23
CA LEU A 193 13.60 12.90 -16.74
C LEU A 193 13.84 11.82 -17.82
N TRP A 194 12.81 11.47 -18.59
CA TRP A 194 12.94 10.56 -19.73
C TRP A 194 13.86 11.10 -20.83
N LEU A 195 13.81 12.41 -21.09
CA LEU A 195 14.71 13.06 -22.06
C LEU A 195 16.15 13.13 -21.56
N LEU A 196 16.38 13.29 -20.25
CA LEU A 196 17.72 13.28 -19.65
C LEU A 196 18.34 11.88 -19.65
N LEU A 197 17.55 10.84 -19.39
CA LEU A 197 18.01 9.45 -19.48
C LEU A 197 18.35 9.06 -20.93
N ARG A 198 17.58 9.53 -21.90
CA ARG A 198 17.87 9.32 -23.33
C ARG A 198 19.15 10.02 -23.76
N ARG A 199 19.37 11.26 -23.32
CA ARG A 199 20.63 12.01 -23.57
C ARG A 199 21.86 11.40 -22.88
N GLY A 200 21.68 10.71 -21.75
CA GLY A 200 22.77 9.98 -21.10
C GLY A 200 23.21 8.75 -21.89
N ALA A 201 22.26 8.03 -22.50
CA ALA A 201 22.54 6.84 -23.31
C ALA A 201 23.17 7.16 -24.68
N ASP A 202 22.86 8.32 -25.27
CA ASP A 202 23.43 8.75 -26.55
C ASP A 202 24.87 9.32 -26.42
N ASN A 203 25.34 9.62 -25.20
CA ASN A 203 26.68 10.17 -24.94
C ASN A 203 27.73 9.09 -24.57
N GLU A 204 27.35 7.81 -24.55
CA GLU A 204 28.26 6.67 -24.34
C GLU A 204 28.60 5.90 -25.65
N GLN A 205 28.36 6.50 -26.82
CA GLN A 205 28.88 6.06 -28.12
C GLN A 205 29.94 7.02 -28.66
#